data_AF-A0A7X9R5J7-F1
#
_entry.id   AF-A0A7X9R5J7-F1
#
_cell.length_a   1.000
_cell.length_b   1.000
_cell.length_c   1.000
_cell.angle_alpha   90.00
_cell.angle_beta   90.00
_cell.angle_gamma   90.00
#
_symmetry.space_group_name_H-M   'P 1'
#
loop_
_entity.id
_entity.type
_entity.pdbx_description
1 polymer ?
#
loop_
_entity_poly.entity_id
_entity_poly.type
_entity_poly.pdbx_seq_one_letter_code
_entity_poly.pdbx_strand_id
1 'polypeptide(L)'
;MCFSTNVIEQQALIISDKIIKNSIYKPVSLDFISEKNVGIQDFTMQSSGKDISLITRINLENNEGLQISVEPNENGLRYAMGEISYKDYKKLQNQESRQFIWYFFAISSVFLLISWATFRWFFI
;
A
#
# COMPACT_ATOMS: atom_id res chain seq x y z
N MET A 1 -3.34 -17.63 -11.68
CA MET A 1 -2.06 -17.05 -12.13
C MET A 1 -1.29 -16.67 -10.87
N CYS A 2 -0.17 -17.33 -10.59
CA CYS A 2 0.70 -16.96 -9.46
C CYS A 2 1.56 -15.78 -9.92
N PHE A 3 1.28 -14.59 -9.40
CA PHE A 3 2.15 -13.44 -9.59
C PHE A 3 3.42 -13.66 -8.78
N SER A 4 4.58 -13.37 -9.38
CA SER A 4 5.84 -13.26 -8.64
C SER A 4 5.68 -12.16 -7.59
N THR A 5 5.54 -12.54 -6.31
CA THR A 5 5.36 -11.59 -5.19
C THR A 5 6.59 -10.69 -5.01
N ASN A 6 7.74 -11.15 -5.50
CA ASN A 6 9.02 -10.46 -5.45
C ASN A 6 8.95 -9.06 -6.08
N VAL A 7 8.15 -8.84 -7.14
CA VAL A 7 8.08 -7.52 -7.79
C VAL A 7 7.36 -6.49 -6.90
N ILE A 8 6.29 -6.90 -6.22
CA ILE A 8 5.50 -6.03 -5.33
C ILE A 8 6.32 -5.72 -4.07
N GLU A 9 6.95 -6.75 -3.52
CA GLU A 9 7.87 -6.66 -2.39
C GLU A 9 9.04 -5.73 -2.68
N GLN A 10 9.70 -5.90 -3.82
CA GLN A 10 10.82 -5.08 -4.26
C GLN A 10 10.40 -3.63 -4.52
N GLN A 11 9.23 -3.40 -5.11
CA GLN A 11 8.71 -2.05 -5.31
C GLN A 11 8.42 -1.35 -3.97
N ALA A 12 7.78 -2.05 -3.03
CA ALA A 12 7.53 -1.54 -1.69
C ALA A 12 8.84 -1.20 -0.95
N LEU A 13 9.87 -2.02 -1.09
CA LEU A 13 11.21 -1.73 -0.57
C LEU A 13 11.79 -0.44 -1.15
N ILE A 14 11.80 -0.29 -2.47
CA ILE A 14 12.37 0.88 -3.15
C ILE A 14 11.66 2.16 -2.72
N ILE A 15 10.33 2.14 -2.64
CA ILE A 15 9.55 3.30 -2.22
C ILE A 15 9.78 3.60 -0.73
N SER A 16 9.88 2.56 0.11
CA SER A 16 10.19 2.73 1.54
C SER A 16 11.54 3.38 1.76
N ASP A 17 12.57 2.93 1.03
CA ASP A 17 13.91 3.55 1.08
C ASP A 17 13.87 5.02 0.62
N LYS A 18 13.10 5.33 -0.43
CA LYS A 18 12.88 6.72 -0.85
C LYS A 18 12.17 7.55 0.21
N ILE A 19 11.17 6.99 0.90
CA ILE A 19 10.47 7.65 2.01
C ILE A 19 11.46 7.94 3.14
N ILE A 20 12.22 6.95 3.59
CA ILE A 20 13.20 7.11 4.67
C ILE A 20 14.24 8.18 4.34
N LYS A 21 14.73 8.22 3.09
CA LYS A 21 15.77 9.16 2.65
C LYS A 21 15.29 10.60 2.43
N ASN A 22 14.06 10.77 1.94
CA ASN A 22 13.56 12.08 1.51
C ASN A 22 12.43 12.63 2.40
N SER A 23 12.08 11.94 3.48
CA SER A 23 11.03 12.37 4.40
C SER A 23 11.47 13.58 5.22
N ILE A 24 10.56 14.56 5.36
CA ILE A 24 10.72 15.67 6.31
C ILE A 24 10.44 15.24 7.75
N TYR A 25 9.78 14.09 7.93
CA TYR A 25 9.44 13.49 9.21
C TYR A 25 10.46 12.42 9.61
N LYS A 26 10.66 12.25 10.91
CA LYS A 26 11.62 11.26 11.43
C LYS A 26 11.03 9.85 11.28
N PRO A 27 11.64 8.94 10.53
CA PRO A 27 11.11 7.59 10.42
C PRO A 27 11.44 6.83 11.72
N VAL A 28 10.46 6.09 12.26
CA VAL A 28 10.56 5.42 13.58
C VAL A 28 10.55 3.91 13.46
N SER A 29 9.55 3.35 12.77
CA SER A 29 9.38 1.90 12.63
C SER A 29 8.71 1.53 11.31
N LEU A 30 8.85 0.26 10.94
CA LEU A 30 8.26 -0.33 9.74
C LEU A 30 7.36 -1.49 10.16
N ASP A 31 6.18 -1.56 9.53
CA ASP A 31 5.26 -2.69 9.69
C ASP A 31 5.33 -3.59 8.46
N PHE A 32 5.74 -4.82 8.67
CA PHE A 32 5.75 -5.88 7.66
C PHE A 32 4.45 -6.70 7.73
N ILE A 33 4.13 -7.42 6.66
CA ILE A 33 3.01 -8.39 6.69
C ILE A 33 3.21 -9.41 7.82
N SER A 34 4.45 -9.87 8.03
CA SER A 34 4.74 -10.92 9.01
C SER A 34 4.97 -10.41 10.43
N GLU A 35 5.41 -9.16 10.60
CA GLU A 35 5.84 -8.63 11.88
C GLU A 35 5.56 -7.13 11.98
N LYS A 36 5.03 -6.68 13.12
CA LYS A 36 4.71 -5.27 13.35
C LYS A 36 5.79 -4.59 14.18
N ASN A 37 6.04 -3.31 13.90
CA ASN A 37 6.98 -2.46 14.64
C ASN A 37 8.44 -2.94 14.63
N VAL A 38 8.97 -3.23 13.45
CA VAL A 38 10.41 -3.48 13.28
C VAL A 38 11.14 -2.12 13.26
N GLY A 39 12.20 -1.99 14.05
CA GLY A 39 13.02 -0.78 14.09
C GLY A 39 13.75 -0.56 12.76
N ILE A 40 13.99 0.70 12.39
CA ILE A 40 14.68 1.04 11.12
C ILE A 40 16.13 0.55 11.10
N GLN A 41 16.75 0.41 12.28
CA GLN A 41 18.09 -0.16 12.42
C GLN A 41 18.11 -1.63 11.98
N ASP A 42 17.05 -2.38 12.30
CA ASP A 42 16.91 -3.79 11.90
C ASP A 42 16.56 -3.93 10.41
N PHE A 43 15.81 -2.98 9.85
CA PHE A 43 15.51 -2.92 8.41
C PHE A 43 16.77 -2.79 7.54
N THR A 44 17.71 -1.93 7.94
CA THR A 44 18.96 -1.70 7.20
C THR A 44 19.81 -2.98 7.16
N MET A 45 19.75 -3.81 8.21
CA MET A 45 20.40 -5.13 8.25
C MET A 45 19.63 -6.19 7.44
N GLN A 46 18.30 -6.20 7.51
CA GLN A 46 17.46 -7.21 6.85
C GLN A 46 17.43 -7.04 5.31
N SER A 47 17.53 -5.81 4.81
CA SER A 47 17.61 -5.51 3.37
C SER A 47 18.83 -6.12 2.67
N SER A 48 19.84 -6.59 3.42
CA SER A 48 21.10 -7.11 2.86
C SER A 48 21.15 -8.65 2.73
N GLY A 49 20.17 -9.41 3.25
CA GLY A 49 20.43 -10.82 3.59
C GLY A 49 19.42 -11.90 3.20
N LYS A 50 18.10 -11.73 3.37
CA LYS A 50 17.16 -12.85 3.21
C LYS A 50 15.70 -12.40 3.30
N ASP A 51 14.85 -13.06 2.50
CA ASP A 51 13.38 -12.93 2.41
C ASP A 51 12.84 -11.50 2.53
N ILE A 52 12.49 -10.94 1.37
CA ILE A 52 11.88 -9.61 1.29
C ILE A 52 10.43 -9.73 1.78
N SER A 53 10.22 -9.59 3.08
CA SER A 53 8.86 -9.47 3.60
C SER A 53 8.23 -8.17 3.11
N LEU A 54 6.97 -8.23 2.66
CA LEU A 54 6.28 -7.05 2.14
C LEU A 54 6.10 -6.01 3.26
N ILE A 55 6.67 -4.82 3.06
CA ILE A 55 6.41 -3.65 3.90
C ILE A 55 5.00 -3.16 3.63
N THR A 56 4.19 -3.08 4.67
CA THR A 56 2.81 -2.60 4.59
C THR A 56 2.70 -1.13 4.97
N ARG A 57 3.45 -0.69 6.00
CA ARG A 57 3.41 0.70 6.50
C ARG A 57 4.76 1.14 7.04
N ILE A 58 4.97 2.44 6.97
CA ILE A 58 6.11 3.15 7.50
C ILE A 58 5.57 4.13 8.53
N ASN A 59 6.01 4.00 9.78
CA ASN A 59 5.61 4.89 10.85
C ASN A 59 6.60 6.04 10.93
N LEU A 60 6.11 7.24 10.64
CA LEU A 60 6.84 8.50 10.68
C LEU A 60 6.42 9.30 11.91
N GLU A 61 7.35 9.96 12.57
CA GLU A 61 7.10 10.86 13.69
C GLU A 61 7.23 12.31 13.21
N ASN A 62 6.17 13.09 13.41
CA ASN A 62 6.16 14.51 13.13
C ASN A 62 6.91 15.30 14.22
N ASN A 63 7.23 16.56 13.95
CA ASN A 63 7.88 17.48 14.89
C ASN A 63 7.09 17.70 16.18
N GLU A 64 5.78 17.40 16.18
CA GLU A 64 4.89 17.44 17.33
C GLU A 64 4.91 16.14 18.16
N GLY A 65 5.73 15.15 17.79
CA GLY A 65 5.79 13.82 18.42
C GLY A 65 4.64 12.89 18.03
N LEU A 66 3.83 13.26 17.04
CA LEU A 66 2.71 12.44 16.57
C LEU A 66 3.19 11.41 15.55
N GLN A 67 2.92 10.13 15.83
CA GLN A 67 3.27 9.02 14.95
C GLN A 67 2.18 8.82 13.88
N ILE A 68 2.58 8.83 12.63
CA ILE A 68 1.73 8.75 11.45
C ILE A 68 2.19 7.56 10.61
N SER A 69 1.29 6.61 10.41
CA SER A 69 1.53 5.47 9.52
C SER A 69 1.24 5.86 8.08
N VAL A 70 2.19 5.60 7.20
CA VAL A 70 2.13 5.91 5.77
C VAL A 70 2.40 4.65 4.97
N GLU A 71 1.64 4.42 3.91
CA GLU A 71 1.86 3.27 3.02
C GLU A 71 3.05 3.53 2.06
N PRO A 72 3.84 2.50 1.71
CA PRO A 72 4.95 2.60 0.77
C PRO A 72 4.48 2.69 -0.69
N ASN A 73 3.72 3.75 -1.01
CA ASN A 73 3.23 4.06 -2.34
C ASN A 73 3.61 5.50 -2.75
N GLU A 74 3.34 5.87 -4.00
CA GLU A 74 3.66 7.20 -4.53
C GLU A 74 3.03 8.33 -3.68
N ASN A 75 1.78 8.16 -3.28
CA ASN A 75 1.05 9.15 -2.48
C ASN A 75 1.66 9.29 -1.07
N GLY A 76 2.10 8.18 -0.49
CA GLY A 76 2.80 8.13 0.79
C GLY A 76 4.17 8.78 0.73
N LEU A 77 4.90 8.61 -0.39
CA LEU A 77 6.15 9.31 -0.65
C LEU A 77 5.94 10.83 -0.71
N ARG A 78 4.94 11.29 -1.48
CA ARG A 78 4.59 12.71 -1.59
C ARG A 78 4.18 13.31 -0.24
N TYR A 79 3.47 12.55 0.57
CA TYR A 79 3.13 12.97 1.93
C TYR A 79 4.37 13.07 2.81
N ALA A 80 5.24 12.06 2.78
CA ALA A 80 6.47 12.04 3.57
C ALA A 80 7.44 13.17 3.17
N MET A 81 7.49 13.54 1.89
CA MET A 81 8.24 14.69 1.38
C MET A 81 7.62 16.05 1.75
N GLY A 82 6.39 16.07 2.28
CA GLY A 82 5.66 17.30 2.59
C GLY A 82 5.03 17.99 1.37
N GLU A 83 4.96 17.33 0.21
CA GLU A 83 4.32 17.88 -0.99
C GLU A 83 2.80 17.95 -0.86
N ILE A 84 2.21 17.05 -0.07
CA ILE A 84 0.77 16.99 0.18
C ILE A 84 0.48 17.00 1.68
N SER A 85 -0.64 17.62 2.06
CA SER A 85 -1.12 17.59 3.44
C SER A 85 -1.67 16.22 3.81
N TYR A 86 -1.70 15.90 5.11
CA TYR A 86 -2.32 14.68 5.64
C TYR A 86 -3.78 14.53 5.19
N LYS A 87 -4.52 15.65 5.10
CA LYS A 87 -5.92 15.65 4.62
C LYS A 87 -6.03 15.21 3.16
N ASP A 88 -5.10 15.65 2.31
CA ASP A 88 -5.07 15.31 0.90
C ASP A 88 -4.62 13.87 0.69
N TYR A 89 -3.61 13.43 1.45
CA TYR A 89 -3.19 12.02 1.49
C TYR A 89 -4.37 11.09 1.80
N LYS A 90 -5.13 11.40 2.87
CA LYS A 90 -6.30 10.60 3.27
C LYS A 90 -7.42 10.63 2.22
N LYS A 91 -7.59 11.75 1.52
CA LYS A 91 -8.57 11.88 0.43
C LYS A 91 -8.18 10.99 -0.76
N LEU A 92 -6.92 10.98 -1.16
CA LEU A 92 -6.41 10.14 -2.25
C LEU A 92 -6.56 8.65 -1.92
N GLN A 93 -6.18 8.25 -0.70
CA GLN A 93 -6.32 6.87 -0.23
C GLN A 93 -7.78 6.38 -0.28
N ASN A 94 -8.73 7.24 0.12
CA ASN A 94 -10.15 6.89 0.10
C ASN A 94 -10.76 6.93 -1.32
N GLN A 95 -10.18 7.71 -2.23
CA GLN A 95 -10.63 7.76 -3.61
C GLN A 95 -10.24 6.48 -4.37
N GLU A 96 -9.00 6.02 -4.18
CA GLU A 96 -8.53 4.76 -4.77
C GLU A 96 -9.38 3.58 -4.31
N SER A 97 -9.65 3.46 -3.01
CA SER A 97 -10.50 2.37 -2.47
C SER A 97 -11.91 2.40 -3.07
N ARG A 98 -12.51 3.59 -3.20
CA ARG A 98 -13.84 3.75 -3.79
C ARG A 98 -13.88 3.36 -5.27
N GLN A 99 -12.84 3.70 -6.03
CA GLN A 99 -12.74 3.32 -7.45
C GLN A 99 -12.64 1.80 -7.60
N PHE A 100 -11.78 1.14 -6.82
CA PHE A 100 -11.67 -0.32 -6.83
C PHE A 100 -13.00 -1.02 -6.52
N ILE A 101 -13.74 -0.54 -5.51
CA ILE A 101 -15.07 -1.08 -5.17
C ILE A 101 -16.03 -0.92 -6.35
N TRP A 102 -16.05 0.26 -6.99
CA TRP A 102 -16.94 0.51 -8.12
C TRP A 102 -16.63 -0.40 -9.32
N TYR A 103 -15.35 -0.59 -9.65
CA TYR A 103 -14.94 -1.54 -10.69
C TYR A 103 -15.33 -2.97 -10.35
N PHE A 104 -15.16 -3.40 -9.09
CA PHE A 104 -15.54 -4.74 -8.66
C PHE A 104 -17.05 -4.99 -8.86
N PHE A 105 -17.89 -4.03 -8.47
CA PHE A 105 -19.34 -4.13 -8.69
C PHE A 105 -19.71 -4.11 -10.18
N ALA A 106 -19.07 -3.26 -10.98
CA ALA A 106 -19.33 -3.19 -12.42
C ALA A 106 -19.03 -4.53 -13.11
N ILE A 107 -17.87 -5.11 -12.81
CA ILE A 107 -17.46 -6.40 -13.37
C ILE A 107 -18.39 -7.52 -12.89
N SER A 108 -18.67 -7.59 -11.58
CA SER A 108 -19.56 -8.59 -11.02
C SER A 108 -20.97 -8.54 -11.63
N SER A 109 -21.52 -7.34 -11.83
CA SER A 109 -22.83 -7.16 -12.47
C SER A 109 -22.85 -7.70 -13.89
N VAL A 110 -21.81 -7.45 -14.69
CA VAL A 110 -21.69 -7.97 -16.06
C VAL A 110 -21.67 -9.51 -16.05
N PHE A 111 -20.88 -10.12 -15.17
CA PHE A 111 -20.85 -11.58 -15.03
C PHE A 111 -22.21 -12.15 -14.66
N LEU A 112 -22.94 -11.52 -13.73
CA LEU A 112 -24.28 -11.96 -13.34
C LEU A 112 -25.29 -11.85 -14.49
N LEU A 113 -25.23 -10.78 -15.27
CA LEU A 113 -26.10 -10.59 -16.45
C LEU A 113 -25.82 -11.65 -17.52
N ILE A 114 -24.56 -11.97 -17.79
CA ILE A 114 -24.17 -13.02 -18.75
C ILE A 114 -24.63 -14.39 -18.24
N SER A 115 -24.39 -14.71 -16.96
CA SER A 115 -24.83 -15.97 -16.35
C SER A 115 -26.35 -16.13 -16.37
N TRP A 116 -27.09 -15.04 -16.14
CA TRP A 116 -28.55 -15.05 -16.22
C TRP A 116 -29.05 -15.26 -17.65
N ALA A 117 -28.42 -14.61 -18.63
CA ALA A 117 -28.76 -14.74 -20.04
C ALA A 117 -28.54 -16.17 -20.55
N THR A 118 -27.42 -16.80 -20.18
CA THR A 118 -27.12 -18.18 -20.57
C THR A 118 -28.03 -19.18 -19.86
N PHE A 119 -28.31 -18.99 -18.56
CA PHE A 119 -29.26 -19.82 -17.83
C PHE A 119 -30.66 -19.76 -18.46
N ARG A 120 -31.12 -18.55 -18.81
CA ARG A 120 -32.41 -18.37 -19.48
C ARG A 120 -32.45 -19.02 -20.85
N TRP A 121 -31.35 -19.02 -21.61
CA TRP A 121 -31.30 -19.65 -22.92
C TRP A 121 -31.26 -21.18 -22.86
N PHE A 122 -30.79 -21.75 -21.76
CA PHE A 122 -30.70 -23.21 -21.59
C PHE A 122 -31.93 -23.85 -20.93
N PHE A 123 -32.63 -23.11 -20.05
CA PHE A 123 -33.77 -23.62 -19.28
C PHE A 123 -35.15 -23.13 -19.76
N ILE A 124 -35.18 -22.25 -20.76
CA ILE A 124 -36.39 -21.76 -21.43
C ILE A 124 -36.27 -22.01 -22.93
#